data_AF-W9Y9Z5-F1
#
_entry.id   AF-W9Y9Z5-F1
#
_cell.length_a   1.000
_cell.length_b   1.000
_cell.length_c   1.000
_cell.angle_alpha   90.00
_cell.angle_beta   90.00
_cell.angle_gamma   90.00
#
_symmetry.space_group_name_H-M   'P 1'
#
loop_
_entity.id
_entity.type
_entity.pdbx_description
1 polymer ?
#
loop_
_entity_poly.entity_id
_entity_poly.type
_entity_poly.pdbx_seq_one_letter_code
_entity_poly.pdbx_strand_id
1 'polypeptide(L)'
;MAVIWGLDLRDMKWGKFKSSYMFGNKDYHLRRTKFVVYQIAMIFCVVSESVGTAALSDYVDQQERIESLHSSASVHNDDFVGIASYNIFVGIAVATIFGAAFFFDLFFPERYEPPRIRWAWKISAVVVTIMTLADALALTVIVATGNAWVSADTEDARMIAEEKLNPPLVYRHNARAIASVVFLWLGLCGTIAR
;
A
#
# COMPACT_ATOMS: atom_id res chain seq x y z
N MET A 1 22.57 -28.44 13.09
CA MET A 1 21.48 -27.48 13.42
C MET A 1 21.29 -26.53 12.25
N ALA A 2 20.07 -26.04 12.04
CA ALA A 2 19.68 -25.41 10.79
C ALA A 2 20.24 -23.98 10.68
N VAL A 3 21.38 -23.84 10.02
CA VAL A 3 21.82 -22.58 9.42
C VAL A 3 21.01 -22.44 8.13
N ILE A 4 20.03 -21.55 8.12
CA ILE A 4 19.21 -21.30 6.93
C ILE A 4 19.79 -20.05 6.26
N TRP A 5 20.31 -20.22 5.05
CA TRP A 5 20.85 -19.12 4.23
C TRP A 5 21.98 -18.31 4.90
N GLY A 6 22.80 -18.95 5.73
CA GLY A 6 23.90 -18.31 6.44
C GLY A 6 23.50 -17.58 7.73
N LEU A 7 22.23 -17.72 8.16
CA LEU A 7 21.69 -17.10 9.37
C LEU A 7 21.62 -18.14 10.49
N ASP A 8 22.29 -17.85 11.61
CA ASP A 8 22.15 -18.66 12.82
C ASP A 8 20.88 -18.24 13.57
N LEU A 9 19.87 -19.11 13.59
CA LEU A 9 18.60 -18.86 14.26
C LEU A 9 18.74 -18.54 15.76
N ARG A 10 19.89 -18.83 16.39
CA ARG A 10 20.20 -18.44 17.77
C ARG A 10 20.30 -16.92 17.99
N ASP A 11 20.53 -16.15 16.92
CA ASP A 11 20.63 -14.70 16.96
C ASP A 11 19.29 -13.96 16.83
N MET A 12 18.20 -14.69 16.54
CA MET A 12 16.84 -14.19 16.66
C MET A 12 16.44 -14.11 18.14
N LYS A 13 16.67 -12.95 18.74
CA LYS A 13 16.29 -12.66 20.12
C LYS A 13 15.24 -11.55 20.14
N TRP A 14 14.14 -11.76 20.86
CA TRP A 14 13.09 -10.75 21.05
C TRP A 14 13.62 -9.42 21.59
N GLY A 15 14.73 -9.44 22.35
CA GLY A 15 15.42 -8.24 22.81
C GLY A 15 15.93 -7.32 21.69
N LYS A 16 16.19 -7.84 20.47
CA LYS A 16 16.62 -7.02 19.32
C LYS A 16 15.50 -6.15 18.75
N PHE A 17 14.23 -6.46 19.01
CA PHE A 17 13.09 -5.59 18.66
C PHE A 17 12.89 -4.42 19.62
N LYS A 18 13.58 -4.39 20.77
CA LYS A 18 13.45 -3.25 21.68
C LYS A 18 13.92 -1.99 20.96
N SER A 19 13.16 -0.91 21.08
CA SER A 19 13.51 0.41 20.54
C SER A 19 14.92 0.85 20.97
N SER A 20 15.32 0.54 22.20
CA SER A 20 16.68 0.81 22.69
C SER A 20 17.78 0.07 21.93
N TYR A 21 17.51 -1.12 21.39
CA TYR A 21 18.46 -1.85 20.55
C TYR A 21 18.42 -1.36 19.10
N MET A 22 17.22 -1.17 18.53
CA MET A 22 17.02 -0.68 17.16
C MET A 22 17.62 0.72 16.93
N PHE A 23 17.36 1.64 17.86
CA PHE A 23 17.74 3.03 17.75
C PHE A 23 18.91 3.42 18.67
N GLY A 24 19.25 2.65 19.69
CA GLY A 24 20.37 2.97 20.59
C GLY A 24 21.72 2.46 20.10
N ASN A 25 21.73 1.31 19.41
CA ASN A 25 22.95 0.69 18.90
C ASN A 25 23.61 1.57 17.81
N LYS A 26 24.90 1.90 17.97
CA LYS A 26 25.73 2.67 17.02
C LYS A 26 26.82 1.83 16.35
N ASP A 27 26.84 0.53 16.60
CA ASP A 27 27.89 -0.41 16.16
C ASP A 27 27.94 -0.48 14.61
N TYR A 28 26.88 -0.07 13.92
CA TYR A 28 26.75 -0.16 12.46
C TYR A 28 26.45 1.20 11.81
N HIS A 29 27.27 1.55 10.82
CA HIS A 29 27.13 2.77 10.03
C HIS A 29 25.79 2.80 9.26
N LEU A 30 25.06 3.92 9.32
CA LEU A 30 23.76 4.18 8.65
C LEU A 30 22.56 3.32 9.06
N ARG A 31 22.68 2.48 10.11
CA ARG A 31 21.59 1.56 10.52
C ARG A 31 20.28 2.28 10.89
N ARG A 32 20.37 3.36 11.67
CA ARG A 32 19.19 4.17 12.08
C ARG A 32 18.49 4.79 10.87
N THR A 33 19.27 5.36 9.95
CA THR A 33 18.75 5.96 8.72
C THR A 33 18.02 4.93 7.88
N LYS A 34 18.64 3.76 7.65
CA LYS A 34 18.01 2.66 6.89
C LYS A 34 16.71 2.19 7.54
N PHE A 35 16.70 2.01 8.86
CA PHE A 35 15.49 1.63 9.58
C PHE A 35 14.37 2.65 9.45
N VAL A 36 14.67 3.93 9.63
CA VAL A 36 13.66 4.99 9.48
C VAL A 36 13.11 5.01 8.05
N VAL A 37 13.98 4.95 7.03
CA VAL A 37 13.55 4.97 5.63
C VAL A 37 12.69 3.74 5.27
N TYR A 38 13.09 2.54 5.69
CA TYR A 38 12.29 1.33 5.45
C TYR A 38 10.94 1.36 6.17
N GLN A 39 10.90 1.88 7.41
CA GLN A 39 9.66 2.00 8.16
C GLN A 39 8.74 3.06 7.57
N ILE A 40 9.27 4.19 7.10
CA ILE A 40 8.51 5.21 6.35
C ILE A 40 7.89 4.57 5.11
N ALA A 41 8.69 3.88 4.28
CA ALA A 41 8.21 3.22 3.08
C ALA A 41 7.07 2.23 3.39
N MET A 42 7.30 1.32 4.35
CA MET A 42 6.33 0.29 4.70
C MET A 42 5.06 0.85 5.33
N ILE A 43 5.18 1.66 6.38
CA ILE A 43 4.02 2.13 7.15
C ILE A 43 3.11 2.95 6.24
N PHE A 44 3.68 3.87 5.46
CA PHE A 44 2.86 4.72 4.61
C PHE A 44 2.24 3.98 3.43
N CYS A 45 2.95 3.02 2.79
CA CYS A 45 2.34 2.17 1.77
C CYS A 45 1.23 1.28 2.34
N VAL A 46 1.42 0.67 3.52
CA VAL A 46 0.40 -0.18 4.16
C VAL A 46 -0.81 0.64 4.62
N VAL A 47 -0.59 1.85 5.15
CA VAL A 47 -1.70 2.75 5.52
C VAL A 47 -2.44 3.19 4.26
N SER A 48 -1.73 3.53 3.18
CA SER A 48 -2.36 3.86 1.90
C SER A 48 -3.24 2.73 1.38
N GLU A 49 -2.71 1.51 1.35
CA GLU A 49 -3.43 0.29 0.98
C GLU A 49 -4.67 0.09 1.86
N SER A 50 -4.53 0.18 3.18
CA SER A 50 -5.62 -0.11 4.12
C SER A 50 -6.76 0.89 3.99
N VAL A 51 -6.43 2.17 3.85
CA VAL A 51 -7.43 3.24 3.66
C VAL A 51 -8.04 3.17 2.27
N GLY A 52 -7.24 2.84 1.24
CA GLY A 52 -7.73 2.61 -0.11
C GLY A 52 -8.69 1.43 -0.20
N THR A 53 -8.40 0.35 0.54
CA THR A 53 -9.27 -0.83 0.67
C THR A 53 -10.57 -0.48 1.37
N ALA A 54 -10.53 0.33 2.43
CA ALA A 54 -11.76 0.79 3.07
C ALA A 54 -12.63 1.62 2.11
N ALA A 55 -12.02 2.49 1.30
CA ALA A 55 -12.74 3.24 0.26
C ALA A 55 -13.32 2.30 -0.81
N LEU A 56 -12.55 1.28 -1.22
CA LEU A 56 -12.99 0.26 -2.18
C LEU A 56 -14.22 -0.49 -1.67
N SER A 57 -14.19 -0.97 -0.42
CA SER A 57 -15.32 -1.63 0.21
C SER A 57 -16.56 -0.74 0.20
N ASP A 58 -16.43 0.54 0.55
CA ASP A 58 -17.56 1.48 0.52
C ASP A 58 -18.18 1.58 -0.90
N TYR A 59 -17.36 1.62 -1.96
CA TYR A 59 -17.85 1.70 -3.34
C TYR A 59 -18.51 0.41 -3.82
N VAL A 60 -17.99 -0.75 -3.42
CA VAL A 60 -18.57 -2.06 -3.72
C VAL A 60 -19.91 -2.23 -2.98
N ASP A 61 -19.97 -1.88 -1.70
CA ASP A 61 -21.19 -1.95 -0.90
C ASP A 61 -22.29 -1.02 -1.46
N GLN A 62 -21.91 0.16 -1.95
CA GLN A 62 -22.84 1.07 -2.62
C GLN A 62 -23.38 0.47 -3.92
N GLN A 63 -22.52 -0.15 -4.72
CA GLN A 63 -22.92 -0.82 -5.96
C GLN A 63 -23.92 -1.95 -5.66
N GLU A 64 -23.58 -2.85 -4.74
CA GLU A 64 -24.45 -3.96 -4.36
C GLU A 64 -25.82 -3.46 -3.82
N ARG A 65 -25.82 -2.37 -3.04
CA ARG A 65 -27.06 -1.78 -2.54
C ARG A 65 -27.94 -1.22 -3.64
N ILE A 66 -27.36 -0.46 -4.59
CA ILE A 66 -28.13 0.17 -5.67
C ILE A 66 -28.68 -0.90 -6.62
N GLU A 67 -27.86 -1.89 -6.98
CA GLU A 67 -28.24 -2.97 -7.90
C GLU A 67 -29.27 -3.94 -7.27
N SER A 68 -29.28 -4.08 -5.93
CA SER A 68 -30.29 -4.90 -5.23
C SER A 68 -31.63 -4.19 -5.03
N LEU A 69 -31.64 -2.86 -4.90
CA LEU A 69 -32.87 -2.07 -4.72
C LEU A 69 -33.57 -1.75 -6.04
N HIS A 70 -32.82 -1.59 -7.13
CA HIS A 70 -33.32 -1.12 -8.41
C HIS A 70 -32.95 -2.08 -9.53
N SER A 71 -33.93 -2.79 -10.07
CA SER A 71 -33.70 -3.84 -11.08
C SER A 71 -33.12 -3.34 -12.41
N SER A 72 -33.21 -2.03 -12.68
CA SER A 72 -32.64 -1.39 -13.88
C SER A 72 -31.31 -0.69 -13.62
N ALA A 73 -30.89 -0.54 -12.35
CA ALA A 73 -29.73 0.24 -11.99
C ALA A 73 -28.44 -0.57 -12.06
N SER A 74 -27.37 0.05 -12.55
CA SER A 74 -26.00 -0.49 -12.56
C SER A 74 -25.03 0.63 -12.22
N VAL A 75 -24.06 0.34 -11.35
CA VAL A 75 -23.05 1.32 -10.91
C VAL A 75 -21.72 0.98 -11.55
N HIS A 76 -21.13 1.97 -12.22
CA HIS A 76 -19.85 1.83 -12.90
C HIS A 76 -18.78 2.56 -12.08
N ASN A 77 -17.92 1.78 -11.43
CA ASN A 77 -16.80 2.23 -10.58
C ASN A 77 -15.50 1.45 -10.88
N ASP A 78 -15.43 0.76 -12.02
CA ASP A 78 -14.37 -0.19 -12.38
C ASP A 78 -12.98 0.44 -12.36
N ASP A 79 -12.89 1.74 -12.68
CA ASP A 79 -11.65 2.50 -12.65
C ASP A 79 -11.09 2.61 -11.23
N PHE A 80 -11.93 2.92 -10.24
CA PHE A 80 -11.54 2.95 -8.84
C PHE A 80 -11.24 1.55 -8.30
N VAL A 81 -12.08 0.56 -8.62
CA VAL A 81 -11.88 -0.84 -8.20
C VAL A 81 -10.55 -1.38 -8.71
N GLY A 82 -10.24 -1.12 -9.98
CA GLY A 82 -8.99 -1.56 -10.61
C GLY A 82 -7.76 -0.95 -9.94
N ILE A 83 -7.75 0.37 -9.73
CA ILE A 83 -6.58 1.03 -9.13
C ILE A 83 -6.43 0.75 -7.63
N ALA A 84 -7.54 0.63 -6.89
CA ALA A 84 -7.48 0.25 -5.48
C ALA A 84 -6.93 -1.17 -5.31
N SER A 85 -7.32 -2.09 -6.19
CA SER A 85 -6.77 -3.46 -6.22
C SER A 85 -5.27 -3.47 -6.55
N TYR A 86 -4.83 -2.63 -7.47
CA TYR A 86 -3.41 -2.47 -7.78
C TYR A 86 -2.62 -1.89 -6.60
N ASN A 87 -3.18 -0.91 -5.88
CA ASN A 87 -2.57 -0.35 -4.67
C ASN A 87 -2.40 -1.41 -3.56
N ILE A 88 -3.39 -2.28 -3.36
CA ILE A 88 -3.25 -3.43 -2.44
C ILE A 88 -2.06 -4.32 -2.83
N PHE A 89 -1.97 -4.68 -4.11
CA PHE A 89 -0.86 -5.51 -4.58
C PHE A 89 0.50 -4.84 -4.34
N VAL A 90 0.61 -3.54 -4.65
CA VAL A 90 1.84 -2.77 -4.48
C VAL A 90 2.19 -2.61 -3.01
N GLY A 91 1.23 -2.33 -2.14
CA GLY A 91 1.40 -2.25 -0.69
C GLY A 91 2.00 -3.53 -0.11
N ILE A 92 1.43 -4.70 -0.46
CA ILE A 92 1.93 -6.01 -0.06
C ILE A 92 3.34 -6.27 -0.61
N ALA A 93 3.60 -5.90 -1.87
CA ALA A 93 4.92 -6.06 -2.48
C ALA A 93 6.00 -5.22 -1.78
N VAL A 94 5.70 -3.95 -1.46
CA VAL A 94 6.57 -3.08 -0.66
C VAL A 94 6.81 -3.67 0.72
N ALA A 95 5.75 -4.05 1.43
CA ALA A 95 5.85 -4.64 2.77
C ALA A 95 6.68 -5.93 2.77
N THR A 96 6.54 -6.76 1.73
CA THR A 96 7.31 -8.01 1.62
C THR A 96 8.79 -7.73 1.38
N ILE A 97 9.13 -6.88 0.41
CA ILE A 97 10.53 -6.63 0.04
C ILE A 97 11.23 -5.76 1.10
N PHE A 98 10.67 -4.61 1.43
CA PHE A 98 11.30 -3.69 2.40
C PHE A 98 11.15 -4.19 3.84
N GLY A 99 10.09 -4.92 4.16
CA GLY A 99 9.93 -5.58 5.45
C GLY A 99 10.94 -6.67 5.63
N ALA A 100 11.07 -7.60 4.67
CA ALA A 100 12.08 -8.63 4.78
C ALA A 100 13.50 -8.02 4.85
N ALA A 101 13.81 -6.99 4.05
CA ALA A 101 15.09 -6.27 4.15
C ALA A 101 15.31 -5.66 5.55
N PHE A 102 14.29 -5.01 6.11
CA PHE A 102 14.32 -4.48 7.47
C PHE A 102 14.56 -5.58 8.52
N PHE A 103 13.84 -6.70 8.43
CA PHE A 103 13.99 -7.84 9.34
C PHE A 103 15.40 -8.42 9.28
N PHE A 104 15.95 -8.62 8.08
CA PHE A 104 17.30 -9.17 7.94
C PHE A 104 18.37 -8.20 8.45
N ASP A 105 18.28 -6.91 8.13
CA ASP A 105 19.21 -5.89 8.65
C ASP A 105 19.08 -5.72 10.18
N LEU A 106 17.92 -6.05 10.76
CA LEU A 106 17.70 -6.03 12.21
C LEU A 106 18.34 -7.21 12.94
N PHE A 107 18.10 -8.42 12.46
CA PHE A 107 18.58 -9.63 13.15
C PHE A 107 20.02 -9.98 12.82
N PHE A 108 20.43 -9.76 11.57
CA PHE A 108 21.67 -10.28 11.01
C PHE A 108 22.44 -9.20 10.22
N PRO A 109 22.85 -8.10 10.88
CA PRO A 109 23.53 -6.99 10.20
C PRO A 109 24.86 -7.39 9.54
N GLU A 110 25.53 -8.42 10.04
CA GLU A 110 26.82 -8.93 9.53
C GLU A 110 26.69 -10.09 8.55
N ARG A 111 25.47 -10.38 8.06
CA ARG A 111 25.26 -11.50 7.15
C ARG A 111 26.14 -11.40 5.91
N TYR A 112 26.80 -12.51 5.57
CA TYR A 112 27.45 -12.64 4.28
C TYR A 112 26.37 -12.89 3.21
N GLU A 113 26.13 -11.90 2.35
CA GLU A 113 25.26 -12.08 1.18
C GLU A 113 26.08 -12.43 -0.06
N PRO A 114 25.83 -13.58 -0.69
CA PRO A 114 26.36 -13.87 -2.02
C PRO A 114 26.00 -12.74 -3.00
N PRO A 115 26.90 -12.38 -3.93
CA PRO A 115 26.68 -11.28 -4.87
C PRO A 115 25.36 -11.37 -5.64
N ARG A 116 24.92 -12.59 -5.99
CA ARG A 116 23.65 -12.84 -6.71
C ARG A 116 22.42 -12.45 -5.88
N ILE A 117 22.42 -12.76 -4.58
CA ILE A 117 21.31 -12.43 -3.67
C ILE A 117 21.25 -10.91 -3.48
N ARG A 118 22.41 -10.25 -3.34
CA ARG A 118 22.48 -8.79 -3.25
C ARG A 118 21.93 -8.11 -4.51
N TRP A 119 22.21 -8.66 -5.70
CA TRP A 119 21.61 -8.18 -6.94
C TRP A 119 20.10 -8.40 -6.99
N ALA A 120 19.61 -9.56 -6.56
CA ALA A 120 18.18 -9.82 -6.46
C ALA A 120 17.47 -8.79 -5.58
N TRP A 121 18.00 -8.48 -4.39
CA TRP A 121 17.44 -7.43 -3.53
C TRP A 121 17.40 -6.05 -4.19
N LYS A 122 18.47 -5.67 -4.90
CA LYS A 122 18.52 -4.40 -5.62
C LYS A 122 17.50 -4.33 -6.74
N ILE A 123 17.40 -5.38 -7.55
CA ILE A 123 16.45 -5.45 -8.66
C ILE A 123 15.02 -5.42 -8.12
N SER A 124 14.71 -6.24 -7.11
CA SER A 124 13.39 -6.24 -6.48
C SER A 124 13.03 -4.88 -5.88
N ALA A 125 13.97 -4.21 -5.22
CA ALA A 125 13.75 -2.86 -4.70
C ALA A 125 13.43 -1.87 -5.82
N VAL A 126 14.20 -1.87 -6.92
CA VAL A 126 13.96 -0.98 -8.08
C VAL A 126 12.60 -1.28 -8.72
N VAL A 127 12.27 -2.56 -8.93
CA VAL A 127 10.98 -2.96 -9.51
C VAL A 127 9.83 -2.47 -8.64
N VAL A 128 9.88 -2.74 -7.33
CA VAL A 128 8.82 -2.31 -6.41
C VAL A 128 8.71 -0.78 -6.35
N THR A 129 9.82 -0.04 -6.32
CA THR A 129 9.80 1.43 -6.39
C THR A 129 9.12 1.94 -7.68
N ILE A 130 9.40 1.32 -8.83
CA ILE A 130 8.73 1.67 -10.10
C ILE A 130 7.24 1.37 -10.02
N MET A 131 6.86 0.22 -9.44
CA MET A 131 5.45 -0.14 -9.26
C MET A 131 4.72 0.84 -8.34
N THR A 132 5.35 1.24 -7.23
CA THR A 132 4.83 2.27 -6.32
C THR A 132 4.72 3.64 -6.98
N LEU A 133 5.67 4.02 -7.84
CA LEU A 133 5.56 5.26 -8.62
C LEU A 133 4.39 5.20 -9.60
N ALA A 134 4.26 4.09 -10.34
CA ALA A 134 3.16 3.90 -11.28
C ALA A 134 1.81 3.94 -10.57
N ASP A 135 1.72 3.30 -9.40
CA ASP A 135 0.53 3.30 -8.54
C ASP A 135 0.21 4.71 -8.02
N ALA A 136 1.20 5.40 -7.46
CA ALA A 136 1.03 6.77 -6.97
C ALA A 136 0.48 7.70 -8.06
N LEU A 137 1.02 7.60 -9.27
CA LEU A 137 0.56 8.39 -10.41
C LEU A 137 -0.86 7.99 -10.84
N ALA A 138 -1.12 6.71 -11.06
CA ALA A 138 -2.41 6.22 -11.55
C ALA A 138 -3.54 6.45 -10.53
N LEU A 139 -3.29 6.17 -9.25
CA LEU A 139 -4.23 6.45 -8.16
C LEU A 139 -4.50 7.95 -8.03
N THR A 140 -3.47 8.80 -8.18
CA THR A 140 -3.67 10.27 -8.20
C THR A 140 -4.57 10.70 -9.35
N VAL A 141 -4.31 10.20 -10.56
CA VAL A 141 -5.11 10.56 -11.75
C VAL A 141 -6.55 10.11 -11.56
N ILE A 142 -6.79 8.84 -11.23
CA ILE A 142 -8.14 8.29 -11.07
C ILE A 142 -8.89 9.00 -9.94
N VAL A 143 -8.27 9.22 -8.78
CA VAL A 143 -8.95 9.93 -7.68
C VAL A 143 -9.22 11.39 -8.03
N ALA A 144 -8.34 12.06 -8.76
CA ALA A 144 -8.50 13.47 -9.12
C ALA A 144 -9.54 13.70 -10.23
N THR A 145 -9.53 12.86 -11.27
CA THR A 145 -10.34 13.07 -12.48
C THR A 145 -11.52 12.12 -12.61
N GLY A 146 -11.46 10.95 -11.98
CA GLY A 146 -12.46 9.90 -12.09
C GLY A 146 -13.73 10.18 -11.30
N ASN A 147 -14.80 9.52 -11.73
CA ASN A 147 -16.10 9.55 -11.10
C ASN A 147 -16.84 8.23 -11.37
N ALA A 148 -17.46 7.69 -10.34
CA ALA A 148 -18.47 6.66 -10.51
C ALA A 148 -19.72 7.29 -11.14
N TRP A 149 -20.46 6.48 -11.90
CA TRP A 149 -21.74 6.88 -12.47
C TRP A 149 -22.73 5.72 -12.44
N VAL A 150 -24.02 6.07 -12.43
CA VAL A 150 -25.10 5.09 -12.33
C VAL A 150 -25.91 5.14 -13.63
N SER A 151 -26.09 4.01 -14.29
CA SER A 151 -27.11 3.84 -15.34
C SER A 151 -28.35 3.23 -14.74
N ALA A 152 -29.51 3.86 -14.92
CA ALA A 152 -30.81 3.34 -14.51
C ALA A 152 -31.91 3.90 -15.43
N ASP A 153 -33.08 3.25 -15.45
CA ASP A 153 -34.26 3.77 -16.14
C ASP A 153 -34.78 5.06 -15.46
N THR A 154 -35.56 5.87 -16.17
CA THR A 154 -35.98 7.23 -15.75
C THR A 154 -36.62 7.32 -14.35
N GLU A 155 -37.28 6.26 -13.89
CA GLU A 155 -37.93 6.22 -12.57
C GLU A 155 -36.94 5.88 -11.45
N ASP A 156 -36.14 4.82 -11.64
CA ASP A 156 -35.07 4.43 -10.72
C ASP A 156 -33.99 5.51 -10.61
N ALA A 157 -33.62 6.14 -11.74
CA ALA A 157 -32.66 7.25 -11.75
C ALA A 157 -33.12 8.45 -10.90
N ARG A 158 -34.43 8.73 -10.87
CA ARG A 158 -34.99 9.81 -10.06
C ARG A 158 -34.95 9.46 -8.57
N MET A 159 -35.28 8.22 -8.21
CA MET A 159 -35.20 7.73 -6.83
C MET A 159 -33.76 7.72 -6.30
N ILE A 160 -32.80 7.27 -7.12
CA ILE A 160 -31.37 7.26 -6.77
C ILE A 160 -30.83 8.69 -6.62
N ALA A 161 -31.30 9.64 -7.43
CA ALA A 161 -30.92 11.05 -7.31
C ALA A 161 -31.46 11.72 -6.02
N GLU A 162 -32.59 11.24 -5.49
CA GLU A 162 -33.14 11.67 -4.21
C GLU A 162 -32.42 11.02 -3.01
N GLU A 163 -31.71 9.92 -3.24
CA GLU A 163 -30.97 9.20 -2.21
C GLU A 163 -29.61 9.85 -1.91
N LYS A 164 -29.27 9.96 -0.62
CA LYS A 164 -27.95 10.43 -0.20
C LYS A 164 -26.91 9.32 -0.39
N LEU A 165 -26.26 9.32 -1.56
CA LEU A 165 -25.19 8.39 -1.88
C LEU A 165 -23.96 8.60 -0.99
N ASN A 166 -23.46 7.50 -0.44
CA ASN A 166 -22.21 7.45 0.31
C ASN A 166 -21.56 6.10 -0.02
N PRO A 167 -20.33 6.08 -0.57
CA PRO A 167 -19.40 7.19 -0.81
C PRO A 167 -19.81 8.16 -1.95
N PRO A 168 -19.19 9.35 -2.06
CA PRO A 168 -19.46 10.27 -3.15
C PRO A 168 -19.08 9.67 -4.51
N LEU A 169 -19.91 9.90 -5.52
CA LEU A 169 -19.63 9.45 -6.90
C LEU A 169 -18.32 10.04 -7.45
N VAL A 170 -18.03 11.30 -7.13
CA VAL A 170 -16.76 11.92 -7.52
C VAL A 170 -15.68 11.52 -6.51
N TYR A 171 -14.66 10.79 -6.96
CA TYR A 171 -13.66 10.18 -6.07
C TYR A 171 -12.86 11.19 -5.24
N ARG A 172 -12.58 12.38 -5.78
CA ARG A 172 -11.88 13.45 -5.03
C ARG A 172 -12.67 13.99 -3.83
N HIS A 173 -13.97 13.70 -3.72
CA HIS A 173 -14.75 14.07 -2.53
C HIS A 173 -14.72 12.98 -1.45
N ASN A 174 -14.16 11.80 -1.75
CA ASN A 174 -13.95 10.74 -0.77
C ASN A 174 -12.64 11.01 -0.01
N ALA A 175 -12.77 11.38 1.27
CA ALA A 175 -11.61 11.66 2.13
C ALA A 175 -10.67 10.46 2.28
N ARG A 176 -11.19 9.23 2.25
CA ARG A 176 -10.37 8.00 2.32
C ARG A 176 -9.54 7.83 1.05
N ALA A 177 -10.13 8.06 -0.12
CA ALA A 177 -9.40 8.03 -1.39
C ALA A 177 -8.25 9.05 -1.42
N ILE A 178 -8.51 10.29 -0.98
CA ILE A 178 -7.46 11.33 -0.89
C ILE A 178 -6.37 10.93 0.10
N ALA A 179 -6.75 10.45 1.29
CA ALA A 179 -5.78 10.03 2.31
C ALA A 179 -4.89 8.90 1.79
N SER A 180 -5.47 7.92 1.08
CA SER A 180 -4.74 6.84 0.43
C SER A 180 -3.68 7.38 -0.54
N VAL A 181 -4.04 8.33 -1.42
CA VAL A 181 -3.09 8.99 -2.34
C VAL A 181 -1.96 9.68 -1.59
N VAL A 182 -2.27 10.49 -0.57
CA VAL A 182 -1.26 11.24 0.19
C VAL A 182 -0.26 10.31 0.86
N PHE A 183 -0.75 9.25 1.53
CA PHE A 183 0.13 8.28 2.17
C PHE A 183 0.97 7.50 1.14
N LEU A 184 0.43 7.20 -0.04
CA LEU A 184 1.19 6.51 -1.08
C LEU A 184 2.39 7.34 -1.55
N TRP A 185 2.22 8.65 -1.75
CA TRP A 185 3.31 9.56 -2.09
C TRP A 185 4.39 9.64 -1.01
N LEU A 186 3.99 9.67 0.27
CA LEU A 186 4.94 9.62 1.39
C LEU A 186 5.70 8.30 1.44
N GLY A 187 5.01 7.18 1.17
CA GLY A 187 5.60 5.85 1.04
C GLY A 187 6.62 5.79 -0.10
N LEU A 188 6.26 6.33 -1.27
CA LEU A 188 7.14 6.42 -2.44
C LEU A 188 8.44 7.15 -2.11
N CYS A 189 8.39 8.30 -1.42
CA CYS A 189 9.58 9.00 -0.96
C CYS A 189 10.49 8.09 -0.11
N GLY A 190 9.89 7.28 0.77
CA GLY A 190 10.62 6.26 1.54
C GLY A 190 11.26 5.18 0.67
N THR A 191 10.60 4.74 -0.41
CA THR A 191 11.18 3.75 -1.32
C THR A 191 12.33 4.30 -2.17
N ILE A 192 12.35 5.61 -2.45
CA ILE A 192 13.38 6.30 -3.26
C ILE A 192 14.60 6.70 -2.42
N ALA A 193 14.41 7.10 -1.16
CA ALA A 193 15.47 7.63 -0.29
C ALA A 193 16.52 6.59 0.18
N ARG A 194 16.64 5.47 -0.53
CA ARG A 194 17.50 4.33 -0.22
C ARG A 194 18.94 4.50 -0.69
#